data_AF-A0A9E3V2C2-F1
#
_entry.id   AF-A0A9E3V2C2-F1
#
_cell.length_a   1.000
_cell.length_b   1.000
_cell.length_c   1.000
_cell.angle_alpha   90.00
_cell.angle_beta   90.00
_cell.angle_gamma   90.00
#
_symmetry.space_group_name_H-M   'P 1'
#
loop_
_entity.id
_entity.type
_entity.pdbx_description
1 polymer ?
#
loop_
_entity_poly.entity_id
_entity_poly.type
_entity_poly.pdbx_seq_one_letter_code
_entity_poly.pdbx_strand_id
1 'polypeptide(L)'
;MKRVLAGIATIALMGLLLWNGLRQPPAPTGGGEPSASASTSASSRPSPAEEAEAEVRALLEKGRSGDVTDYLDAFTGPIRERIDREVRERGRDAFAAELRRAAAARKSHAVFAPEPDGPDAYRVTVESVYPDRNERQTYRIVKVAEGWRIADVETLRTHQPKAKYGAPADFIEPEGVPIPAQPYVSNP
;
A
#
# COMPACT_ATOMS: atom_id res chain seq x y z
N MET A 1 -32.08 31.10 7.76
CA MET A 1 -31.86 30.13 8.86
C MET A 1 -30.71 29.20 8.47
N LYS A 2 -29.95 28.74 9.46
CA LYS A 2 -28.53 28.37 9.39
C LYS A 2 -28.23 27.15 8.50
N ARG A 3 -27.17 27.28 7.70
CA ARG A 3 -26.42 26.19 7.04
C ARG A 3 -25.82 25.27 8.11
N VAL A 4 -26.10 23.98 8.05
CA VAL A 4 -25.27 22.93 8.66
C VAL A 4 -24.95 21.90 7.58
N LEU A 5 -23.94 22.27 6.79
CA LEU A 5 -23.20 21.44 5.84
C LEU A 5 -21.87 21.14 6.54
N ALA A 6 -21.77 20.02 7.25
CA ALA A 6 -20.49 19.46 7.71
C ALA A 6 -20.72 18.18 8.52
N GLY A 7 -20.14 17.08 8.05
CA GLY A 7 -19.55 16.11 8.96
C GLY A 7 -20.22 14.76 9.11
N ILE A 8 -20.22 13.92 8.05
CA ILE A 8 -20.04 12.45 8.17
C ILE A 8 -19.31 11.96 6.89
N ALA A 9 -18.15 12.53 6.57
CA ALA A 9 -17.41 12.32 5.32
C ALA A 9 -16.14 11.45 5.50
N THR A 10 -16.12 10.53 6.48
CA THR A 10 -14.86 9.83 6.82
C THR A 10 -15.03 8.36 7.21
N ILE A 11 -16.23 7.77 7.13
CA ILE A 11 -16.47 6.44 7.72
C ILE A 11 -16.66 5.33 6.68
N ALA A 12 -16.92 5.59 5.39
CA ALA A 12 -17.27 4.49 4.49
C ALA A 12 -16.07 3.68 3.93
N LEU A 13 -14.89 4.29 3.76
CA LEU A 13 -13.65 3.52 3.55
C LEU A 13 -12.95 3.14 4.86
N MET A 14 -13.23 3.85 5.97
CA MET A 14 -12.71 3.53 7.31
C MET A 14 -13.46 2.41 8.03
N GLY A 15 -14.74 2.24 7.73
CA GLY A 15 -15.61 1.23 8.34
C GLY A 15 -15.36 -0.18 7.83
N LEU A 16 -14.55 -0.31 6.78
CA LEU A 16 -14.07 -1.60 6.30
C LEU A 16 -12.94 -2.20 7.15
N LEU A 17 -12.40 -1.44 8.12
CA LEU A 17 -11.07 -1.69 8.71
C LEU A 17 -11.04 -1.75 10.23
N LEU A 18 -12.20 -1.77 10.86
CA LEU A 18 -12.34 -1.86 12.32
C LEU A 18 -12.99 -3.18 12.74
N TRP A 19 -12.67 -4.31 12.11
CA TRP A 19 -12.95 -5.63 12.71
C TRP A 19 -12.26 -6.79 11.97
N ASN A 20 -10.99 -7.08 12.29
CA ASN A 20 -10.61 -8.47 12.52
C ASN A 20 -9.33 -8.55 13.36
N GLY A 21 -9.52 -8.98 14.61
CA GLY A 21 -8.45 -9.19 15.57
C GLY A 21 -7.70 -10.49 15.31
N LEU A 22 -6.40 -10.43 15.68
CA LEU A 22 -5.48 -11.52 15.99
C LEU A 22 -5.25 -12.58 14.91
N ARG A 23 -4.16 -12.43 14.14
CA ARG A 23 -3.07 -13.43 14.06
C ARG A 23 -1.71 -12.75 13.90
N GLN A 24 -0.77 -13.19 14.73
CA GLN A 24 0.61 -12.73 14.83
C GLN A 24 1.46 -13.45 13.77
N PRO A 25 2.33 -12.79 13.00
CA PRO A 25 3.29 -13.50 12.16
C PRO A 25 4.51 -13.96 12.99
N PRO A 26 5.10 -15.13 12.72
CA PRO A 26 6.37 -15.53 13.29
C PRO A 26 7.53 -14.73 12.68
N ALA A 27 8.56 -14.48 13.49
CA ALA A 27 9.79 -13.79 13.11
C ALA A 27 10.59 -14.55 12.02
N PRO A 28 11.22 -13.86 11.06
CA PRO A 28 12.16 -14.51 10.14
C PRO A 28 13.51 -14.76 10.82
N THR A 29 13.95 -16.02 10.78
CA THR A 29 15.29 -16.47 11.19
C THR A 29 16.10 -16.80 9.94
N GLY A 30 17.31 -16.21 9.83
CA GLY A 30 18.36 -16.59 8.88
C GLY A 30 18.10 -16.14 7.43
N GLY A 31 19.02 -15.48 6.73
CA GLY A 31 20.47 -15.67 6.73
C GLY A 31 20.84 -16.44 5.45
N GLY A 32 20.96 -15.73 4.33
CA GLY A 32 21.38 -16.29 3.05
C GLY A 32 21.76 -15.16 2.08
N GLU A 33 23.06 -15.05 1.81
CA GLU A 33 23.66 -14.04 0.93
C GLU A 33 23.23 -14.19 -0.54
N PRO A 34 23.20 -13.09 -1.31
CA PRO A 34 22.77 -13.09 -2.70
C PRO A 34 23.91 -13.51 -3.65
N SER A 35 23.80 -14.69 -4.25
CA SER A 35 24.59 -15.05 -5.44
C SER A 35 23.93 -14.44 -6.67
N ALA A 36 24.57 -13.39 -7.20
CA ALA A 36 24.26 -12.80 -8.48
C ALA A 36 24.51 -13.80 -9.61
N SER A 37 23.52 -14.01 -10.47
CA SER A 37 23.75 -14.50 -11.83
C SER A 37 22.76 -13.81 -12.74
N ALA A 38 23.26 -12.78 -13.42
CA ALA A 38 22.59 -12.13 -14.53
C ALA A 38 22.34 -13.16 -15.64
N SER A 39 21.09 -13.27 -16.08
CA SER A 39 20.71 -14.02 -17.27
C SER A 39 19.79 -13.17 -18.13
N THR A 40 20.26 -12.99 -19.36
CA THR A 40 19.71 -12.24 -20.49
C THR A 40 18.25 -12.53 -20.78
N SER A 41 17.52 -11.49 -21.15
CA SER A 41 16.10 -11.44 -21.52
C SER A 41 15.68 -12.55 -22.50
N ALA A 42 14.99 -13.55 -21.97
CA ALA A 42 13.93 -14.25 -22.68
C ALA A 42 12.61 -13.53 -22.38
N SER A 43 11.64 -13.56 -23.30
CA SER A 43 10.26 -13.15 -23.03
C SER A 43 9.64 -14.11 -21.99
N SER A 44 10.03 -13.92 -20.74
CA SER A 44 9.52 -14.64 -19.59
C SER A 44 8.08 -14.21 -19.38
N ARG A 45 7.15 -15.16 -19.48
CA ARG A 45 5.81 -14.98 -18.95
C ARG A 45 5.95 -14.48 -17.49
N PRO A 46 5.22 -13.43 -17.09
CA PRO A 46 5.30 -12.95 -15.72
C PRO A 46 5.01 -14.11 -14.75
N SER A 47 5.78 -14.16 -13.68
CA SER A 47 5.55 -15.07 -12.58
C SER A 47 4.17 -14.76 -11.94
N PRO A 48 3.54 -15.75 -11.28
CA PRO A 48 2.32 -15.53 -10.52
C PRO A 48 2.38 -14.35 -9.54
N ALA A 49 3.54 -14.12 -8.92
CA ALA A 49 3.77 -12.97 -8.06
C ALA A 49 3.71 -11.65 -8.85
N GLU A 50 4.42 -11.56 -9.98
CA GLU A 50 4.37 -10.37 -10.85
C GLU A 50 2.95 -10.09 -11.38
N GLU A 51 2.18 -11.13 -11.70
CA GLU A 51 0.76 -10.99 -12.09
C GLU A 51 -0.08 -10.43 -10.92
N ALA A 52 0.09 -10.94 -9.70
CA ALA A 52 -0.61 -10.45 -8.51
C ALA A 52 -0.25 -8.99 -8.18
N GLU A 53 1.03 -8.62 -8.29
CA GLU A 53 1.47 -7.23 -8.13
C GLU A 53 0.84 -6.31 -9.19
N ALA A 54 0.80 -6.78 -10.45
CA ALA A 54 0.21 -6.04 -11.56
C ALA A 54 -1.28 -5.78 -11.35
N GLU A 55 -2.03 -6.73 -10.79
CA GLU A 55 -3.45 -6.53 -10.45
C GLU A 55 -3.65 -5.42 -9.41
N VAL A 56 -2.79 -5.33 -8.39
CA VAL A 56 -2.87 -4.25 -7.39
C VAL A 56 -2.54 -2.91 -8.04
N ARG A 57 -1.52 -2.84 -8.88
CA ARG A 57 -1.20 -1.60 -9.63
C ARG A 57 -2.36 -1.19 -10.54
N ALA A 58 -2.98 -2.15 -11.24
CA ALA A 58 -4.14 -1.91 -12.08
C ALA A 58 -5.36 -1.41 -11.27
N LEU A 59 -5.62 -1.99 -10.09
CA LEU A 59 -6.66 -1.51 -9.17
C LEU A 59 -6.46 -0.04 -8.81
N LEU A 60 -5.24 0.34 -8.44
CA LEU A 60 -4.92 1.72 -8.07
C LEU A 60 -5.16 2.68 -9.25
N GLU A 61 -4.82 2.26 -10.46
CA GLU A 61 -5.07 3.05 -11.67
C GLU A 61 -6.57 3.18 -12.00
N LYS A 62 -7.34 2.10 -11.88
CA LYS A 62 -8.81 2.12 -12.03
C LYS A 62 -9.47 3.04 -11.00
N GLY A 63 -8.96 3.06 -9.77
CA GLY A 63 -9.36 4.03 -8.75
C GLY A 63 -9.02 5.47 -9.15
N ARG A 64 -7.85 5.70 -9.75
CA ARG A 64 -7.43 7.02 -10.23
C ARG A 64 -8.28 7.53 -11.40
N SER A 65 -8.66 6.67 -12.34
CA SER A 65 -9.54 7.02 -13.46
C SER A 65 -11.02 7.17 -13.04
N GLY A 66 -11.40 6.53 -11.93
CA GLY A 66 -12.78 6.45 -11.48
C GLY A 66 -13.62 5.52 -12.37
N ASP A 67 -13.00 4.52 -12.99
CA ASP A 67 -13.72 3.49 -13.73
C ASP A 67 -14.35 2.49 -12.77
N VAL A 68 -15.64 2.70 -12.48
CA VAL A 68 -16.35 1.89 -11.48
C VAL A 68 -16.55 0.45 -11.91
N THR A 69 -16.73 0.17 -13.21
CA THR A 69 -16.91 -1.22 -13.67
C THR A 69 -15.60 -1.97 -13.49
N ASP A 70 -14.52 -1.44 -14.05
CA ASP A 70 -13.23 -2.11 -14.02
C ASP A 70 -12.69 -2.22 -12.59
N TYR A 71 -12.99 -1.24 -11.74
CA TYR A 71 -12.67 -1.26 -10.32
C TYR A 71 -13.42 -2.39 -9.59
N LEU A 72 -14.73 -2.54 -9.80
CA LEU A 72 -15.51 -3.63 -9.21
C LEU A 72 -15.05 -5.01 -9.71
N ASP A 73 -14.69 -5.11 -10.99
CA ASP A 73 -14.25 -6.37 -11.61
C ASP A 73 -12.88 -6.84 -11.11
N ALA A 74 -12.11 -5.97 -10.44
CA ALA A 74 -10.87 -6.35 -9.77
C ALA A 74 -11.11 -7.14 -8.47
N PHE A 75 -12.32 -7.12 -7.91
CA PHE A 75 -12.66 -7.78 -6.66
C PHE A 75 -13.45 -9.08 -6.87
N THR A 76 -13.38 -9.96 -5.88
CA THR A 76 -14.21 -11.18 -5.81
C THR A 76 -14.75 -11.39 -4.40
N GLY A 77 -15.71 -12.31 -4.26
CA GLY A 77 -16.26 -12.70 -2.96
C GLY A 77 -16.97 -11.56 -2.19
N PRO A 78 -17.03 -11.66 -0.84
CA PRO A 78 -17.83 -10.73 -0.02
C PRO A 78 -17.42 -9.26 -0.12
N ILE A 79 -16.13 -8.98 -0.36
CA ILE A 79 -15.67 -7.60 -0.54
C ILE A 79 -16.25 -6.98 -1.82
N ARG A 80 -16.35 -7.73 -2.92
CA ARG A 80 -16.98 -7.27 -4.17
C ARG A 80 -18.43 -6.90 -3.94
N GLU A 81 -19.20 -7.78 -3.29
CA GLU A 81 -20.63 -7.57 -3.02
C GLU A 81 -20.87 -6.33 -2.14
N ARG A 82 -19.98 -6.09 -1.18
CA ARG A 82 -20.01 -4.90 -0.33
C ARG A 82 -19.76 -3.63 -1.13
N ILE A 83 -18.75 -3.61 -2.01
CA ILE A 83 -18.44 -2.44 -2.84
C ILE A 83 -19.57 -2.21 -3.86
N ASP A 84 -20.09 -3.26 -4.49
CA ASP A 84 -21.23 -3.17 -5.42
C ASP A 84 -22.46 -2.54 -4.75
N ARG A 85 -22.78 -2.98 -3.52
CA ARG A 85 -23.87 -2.39 -2.75
C ARG A 85 -23.65 -0.90 -2.50
N GLU A 86 -22.44 -0.49 -2.12
CA GLU A 86 -22.11 0.93 -1.92
C GLU A 86 -22.25 1.74 -3.22
N VAL A 87 -21.83 1.19 -4.35
CA VAL A 87 -22.02 1.80 -5.67
C VAL A 87 -23.50 1.99 -5.98
N ARG A 88 -24.35 0.99 -5.69
CA ARG A 88 -25.81 1.08 -5.90
C ARG A 88 -26.47 2.09 -4.97
N GLU A 89 -26.03 2.18 -3.72
CA GLU A 89 -26.59 3.11 -2.72
C GLU A 89 -26.23 4.58 -3.01
N ARG A 90 -25.00 4.84 -3.44
CA ARG A 90 -24.50 6.21 -3.69
C ARG A 90 -24.74 6.69 -5.11
N GLY A 91 -24.90 5.77 -6.04
CA GLY A 91 -24.85 6.03 -7.47
C GLY A 91 -23.41 6.01 -8.00
N ARG A 92 -23.30 5.54 -9.24
CA ARG A 92 -22.04 5.29 -9.94
C ARG A 92 -21.18 6.56 -10.06
N ASP A 93 -21.78 7.70 -10.39
CA ASP A 93 -21.04 8.96 -10.58
C ASP A 93 -20.45 9.50 -9.29
N ALA A 94 -21.21 9.42 -8.20
CA ALA A 94 -20.75 9.82 -6.87
C ALA A 94 -19.59 8.92 -6.41
N PHE A 95 -19.70 7.61 -6.64
CA PHE A 95 -18.64 6.66 -6.33
C PHE A 95 -17.37 6.91 -7.17
N ALA A 96 -17.53 7.17 -8.48
CA ALA A 96 -16.41 7.53 -9.36
C ALA A 96 -15.69 8.80 -8.90
N ALA A 97 -16.45 9.83 -8.50
CA ALA A 97 -15.89 11.07 -7.96
C ALA A 97 -15.14 10.85 -6.64
N GLU A 98 -15.67 9.98 -5.77
CA GLU A 98 -15.01 9.58 -4.52
C GLU A 98 -13.68 8.87 -4.79
N LEU A 99 -13.65 7.90 -5.71
CA LEU A 99 -12.43 7.18 -6.10
C LEU A 99 -11.34 8.16 -6.58
N ARG A 100 -11.70 9.07 -7.49
CA ARG A 100 -10.76 10.09 -7.99
C ARG A 100 -10.27 11.01 -6.88
N ARG A 101 -11.17 11.43 -5.98
CA ARG A 101 -10.81 12.29 -4.83
C ARG A 101 -9.84 11.58 -3.90
N ALA A 102 -10.09 10.30 -3.59
CA ALA A 102 -9.23 9.49 -2.75
C ALA A 102 -7.85 9.29 -3.39
N ALA A 103 -7.80 9.00 -4.70
CA ALA A 103 -6.55 8.87 -5.44
C ALA A 103 -5.75 10.19 -5.48
N ALA A 104 -6.42 11.32 -5.70
CA ALA A 104 -5.79 12.64 -5.75
C ALA A 104 -5.29 13.16 -4.40
N ALA A 105 -5.89 12.72 -3.29
CA ALA A 105 -5.44 13.09 -1.94
C ALA A 105 -4.08 12.47 -1.57
N ARG A 106 -3.68 11.40 -2.27
CA ARG A 106 -2.43 10.67 -2.04
C ARG A 106 -1.28 11.37 -2.75
N LYS A 107 -0.18 11.62 -2.04
CA LYS A 107 1.06 12.18 -2.63
C LYS A 107 1.83 11.12 -3.43
N SER A 108 1.95 9.93 -2.87
CA SER A 108 2.66 8.80 -3.47
C SER A 108 2.19 7.49 -2.87
N HIS A 109 2.55 6.37 -3.50
CA HIS A 109 2.43 5.05 -2.91
C HIS A 109 3.63 4.17 -3.28
N ALA A 110 3.90 3.19 -2.43
CA ALA A 110 4.83 2.10 -2.70
C ALA A 110 4.04 0.79 -2.70
N VAL A 111 4.26 -0.04 -3.71
CA VAL A 111 3.78 -1.44 -3.75
C VAL A 111 4.95 -2.33 -3.39
N PHE A 112 4.79 -3.11 -2.34
CA PHE A 112 5.82 -4.05 -1.86
C PHE A 112 5.69 -5.39 -2.60
N ALA A 113 6.79 -6.16 -2.58
CA ALA A 113 6.83 -7.47 -3.20
C ALA A 113 5.71 -8.38 -2.67
N PRO A 114 5.01 -9.13 -3.54
CA PRO A 114 4.01 -10.11 -3.12
C PRO A 114 4.58 -11.20 -2.23
N GLU A 115 3.86 -11.51 -1.15
CA GLU A 115 4.16 -12.60 -0.22
C GLU A 115 3.17 -13.75 -0.45
N PRO A 116 3.61 -15.02 -0.60
CA PRO A 116 2.69 -16.15 -0.73
C PRO A 116 1.74 -16.28 0.48
N ASP A 117 0.45 -16.49 0.22
CA ASP A 117 -0.61 -16.72 1.23
C ASP A 117 -1.41 -18.00 0.93
N GLY A 118 -0.74 -18.99 0.34
CA GLY A 118 -1.30 -20.25 -0.15
C GLY A 118 -0.81 -20.59 -1.55
N PRO A 119 -1.23 -21.74 -2.12
CA PRO A 119 -0.80 -22.17 -3.46
C PRO A 119 -1.29 -21.25 -4.59
N ASP A 120 -2.46 -20.63 -4.40
CA ASP A 120 -3.13 -19.77 -5.39
C ASP A 120 -3.51 -18.42 -4.78
N ALA A 121 -2.69 -17.92 -3.85
CA ALA A 121 -2.95 -16.66 -3.16
C ALA A 121 -1.67 -15.92 -2.80
N TYR A 122 -1.74 -14.59 -2.87
CA TYR A 122 -0.67 -13.68 -2.45
C TYR A 122 -1.23 -12.57 -1.57
N ARG A 123 -0.36 -12.04 -0.69
CA ARG A 123 -0.55 -10.76 -0.02
C ARG A 123 0.35 -9.72 -0.65
N VAL A 124 -0.22 -8.60 -1.05
CA VAL A 124 0.53 -7.45 -1.57
C VAL A 124 0.26 -6.27 -0.66
N THR A 125 1.32 -5.72 -0.08
CA THR A 125 1.21 -4.54 0.76
C THR A 125 1.41 -3.29 -0.08
N VAL A 126 0.56 -2.28 0.16
CA VAL A 126 0.68 -0.94 -0.42
C VAL A 126 0.78 0.06 0.74
N GLU A 127 1.82 0.87 0.71
CA GLU A 127 1.92 2.04 1.60
C GLU A 127 1.61 3.30 0.83
N SER A 128 0.62 4.05 1.31
CA SER A 128 0.16 5.31 0.73
C SER A 128 0.58 6.48 1.62
N VAL A 129 1.20 7.49 1.02
CA VAL A 129 1.62 8.72 1.71
C VAL A 129 0.58 9.81 1.48
N TYR A 130 0.01 10.34 2.55
CA TYR A 130 -0.88 11.50 2.55
C TYR A 130 -0.17 12.71 3.18
N PRO A 131 -0.72 13.94 3.05
CA PRO A 131 -0.11 15.12 3.68
C PRO A 131 0.02 15.03 5.21
N ASP A 132 -0.88 14.30 5.86
CA ASP A 132 -1.05 14.24 7.32
C ASP A 132 -0.71 12.88 7.94
N ARG A 133 -0.58 11.81 7.14
CA ARG A 133 -0.37 10.44 7.61
C ARG A 133 0.19 9.51 6.53
N ASN A 134 0.70 8.36 6.95
CA ASN A 134 0.86 7.20 6.07
C ASN A 134 -0.23 6.16 6.37
N GLU A 135 -0.61 5.41 5.34
CA GLU A 135 -1.59 4.33 5.45
C GLU A 135 -1.04 3.09 4.77
N ARG A 136 -1.04 1.94 5.46
CA ARG A 136 -0.62 0.66 4.90
C ARG A 136 -1.85 -0.22 4.70
N GLN A 137 -2.05 -0.69 3.47
CA GLN A 137 -3.12 -1.62 3.12
C GLN A 137 -2.49 -2.92 2.62
N THR A 138 -3.02 -4.07 3.05
CA THR A 138 -2.58 -5.38 2.59
C THR A 138 -3.73 -6.02 1.82
N TYR A 139 -3.50 -6.27 0.54
CA TYR A 139 -4.46 -6.87 -0.38
C TYR A 139 -4.20 -8.37 -0.44
N ARG A 140 -5.23 -9.16 -0.14
CA ARG A 140 -5.21 -10.59 -0.40
C ARG A 140 -5.77 -10.86 -1.79
N ILE A 141 -4.94 -11.42 -2.65
CA ILE A 141 -5.24 -11.66 -4.06
C ILE A 141 -5.27 -13.17 -4.26
N VAL A 142 -6.31 -13.68 -4.90
CA VAL A 142 -6.52 -15.10 -5.15
C VAL A 142 -6.67 -15.37 -6.64
N LYS A 143 -6.24 -16.55 -7.07
CA LYS A 143 -6.46 -17.00 -8.44
C LYS A 143 -7.88 -17.56 -8.59
N VAL A 144 -8.65 -16.98 -9.51
CA VAL A 144 -9.94 -17.49 -9.98
C VAL A 144 -9.85 -17.85 -11.47
N ALA A 145 -10.93 -18.39 -12.03
CA ALA A 145 -10.95 -18.82 -13.44
C ALA A 145 -10.62 -17.67 -14.40
N GLU A 146 -11.06 -16.45 -14.08
CA GLU A 146 -10.88 -15.22 -14.86
C GLU A 146 -9.56 -14.48 -14.56
N GLY A 147 -8.67 -15.09 -13.78
CA GLY A 147 -7.37 -14.53 -13.41
C GLY A 147 -7.27 -14.18 -11.92
N TRP A 148 -6.34 -13.30 -11.59
CA TRP A 148 -6.11 -12.87 -10.21
C TRP A 148 -7.14 -11.81 -9.79
N ARG A 149 -7.71 -11.95 -8.59
CA ARG A 149 -8.72 -11.01 -8.06
C ARG A 149 -8.48 -10.75 -6.58
N ILE A 150 -8.86 -9.57 -6.13
CA ILE A 150 -8.75 -9.15 -4.73
C ILE A 150 -9.92 -9.77 -3.96
N ALA A 151 -9.61 -10.66 -3.02
CA ALA A 151 -10.59 -11.30 -2.16
C ALA A 151 -10.74 -10.61 -0.81
N ASP A 152 -9.72 -9.88 -0.36
CA ASP A 152 -9.78 -9.13 0.90
C ASP A 152 -8.81 -7.95 0.92
N VAL A 153 -9.10 -6.97 1.78
CA VAL A 153 -8.25 -5.80 2.02
C VAL A 153 -8.22 -5.51 3.52
N GLU A 154 -7.04 -5.67 4.10
CA GLU A 154 -6.74 -5.23 5.45
C GLU A 154 -6.08 -3.85 5.41
N THR A 155 -6.28 -3.02 6.42
CA THR A 155 -5.62 -1.72 6.51
C THR A 155 -5.16 -1.46 7.91
N LEU A 156 -3.89 -1.13 7.99
CA LEU A 156 -3.19 -0.74 9.19
C LEU A 156 -2.75 0.71 9.02
N ARG A 157 -3.32 1.60 9.81
CA ARG A 157 -2.88 2.98 9.88
C ARG A 157 -1.59 3.03 10.69
N THR A 158 -0.47 3.21 10.01
CA THR A 158 0.83 3.26 10.66
C THR A 158 1.34 4.68 10.67
N HIS A 159 1.44 5.23 11.88
CA HIS A 159 2.26 6.37 12.28
C HIS A 159 1.97 7.74 11.63
N GLN A 160 1.69 8.72 12.49
CA GLN A 160 1.71 10.14 12.11
C GLN A 160 3.17 10.64 12.19
N PRO A 161 3.78 11.13 11.10
CA PRO A 161 5.12 11.69 11.17
C PRO A 161 5.16 12.84 12.18
N LYS A 162 6.10 12.81 13.14
CA LYS A 162 6.26 13.89 14.14
C LYS A 162 6.63 15.24 13.50
N ALA A 163 7.27 15.19 12.33
CA ALA A 163 7.64 16.36 11.54
C ALA A 163 6.80 16.44 10.27
N LYS A 164 6.36 17.64 9.90
CA LYS A 164 5.68 17.89 8.63
C LYS A 164 6.65 17.66 7.47
N TYR A 165 6.14 17.12 6.37
CA TYR A 165 6.89 17.03 5.12
C TYR A 165 7.40 18.42 4.70
N GLY A 166 8.71 18.57 4.53
CA GLY A 166 9.39 19.85 4.24
C GLY A 166 9.93 20.60 5.47
N ALA A 167 9.83 20.03 6.67
CA ALA A 167 10.56 20.56 7.82
C ALA A 167 12.08 20.38 7.62
N PRO A 168 12.92 21.36 7.97
CA PRO A 168 14.37 21.20 7.94
C PRO A 168 14.75 20.00 8.81
N ALA A 169 15.70 19.19 8.32
CA ALA A 169 16.27 18.13 9.13
C ALA A 169 17.09 18.79 10.25
N ASP A 170 16.73 18.55 11.50
CA ASP A 170 17.58 18.89 12.62
C ASP A 170 18.79 17.95 12.55
N PHE A 171 19.92 18.46 12.06
CA PHE A 171 21.20 17.77 12.15
C PHE A 171 21.57 17.69 13.63
N ILE A 172 21.45 16.51 14.22
CA ILE A 172 22.06 16.21 15.51
C ILE A 172 23.48 15.77 15.20
N GLU A 173 24.45 16.63 15.53
CA GLU A 173 25.86 16.29 15.46
C GLU A 173 26.07 15.01 16.30
N PRO A 174 26.63 13.93 15.72
CA PRO A 174 26.93 12.75 16.53
C PRO A 174 27.88 13.20 17.63
N GLU A 175 27.55 12.94 18.90
CA GLU A 175 28.49 13.07 20.01
C GLU A 175 29.62 12.04 19.80
N GLY A 176 30.55 12.38 18.92
CA GLY A 176 31.81 11.70 18.77
C GLY A 176 32.70 12.10 19.94
N VAL A 177 33.18 11.11 20.69
CA VAL A 177 34.35 11.28 21.56
C VAL A 177 35.45 11.92 20.71
N PRO A 178 36.08 13.03 21.15
CA PRO A 178 37.12 13.66 20.36
C PRO A 178 38.23 12.65 20.06
N ILE A 179 38.45 12.34 18.78
CA ILE A 179 39.61 11.56 18.36
C ILE A 179 40.81 12.52 18.47
N PRO A 180 41.77 12.28 19.38
CA PRO A 180 42.96 13.12 19.45
C PRO A 180 43.73 12.97 18.13
N ALA A 181 43.97 14.09 17.46
CA ALA A 181 44.85 14.15 16.30
C ALA A 181 46.24 13.64 16.73
N GLN A 182 46.66 12.51 16.17
CA GLN A 182 48.02 12.00 16.38
C GLN A 182 49.01 12.99 15.73
N PRO A 183 50.02 13.48 16.45
CA PRO A 183 51.01 14.38 15.86
C PRO A 183 51.77 13.63 14.77
N TYR A 184 51.82 14.26 13.59
CA TYR A 184 52.63 13.81 12.46
C TYR A 184 54.11 13.86 12.85
N VAL A 185 54.74 12.68 12.95
CA VAL A 185 56.17 12.56 13.22
C VAL A 185 56.90 12.64 11.87
N SER A 186 57.47 13.81 11.55
CA SER A 186 58.40 13.95 10.44
C SER A 186 59.73 13.29 10.84
N ASN A 187 60.15 12.24 10.13
CA ASN A 187 61.48 11.65 10.30
C ASN A 187 62.49 12.41 9.40
N PRO A 188 63.73 12.64 9.85
CA PRO A 188 64.76 13.39 9.10
C PRO A 188 65.30 12.63 7.88
#